data_AF-A0A351LAB4-F1
#
_entry.id   AF-A0A351LAB4-F1
#
_cell.length_a   1.000
_cell.length_b   1.000
_cell.length_c   1.000
_cell.angle_alpha   90.00
_cell.angle_beta   90.00
_cell.angle_gamma   90.00
#
_symmetry.space_group_name_H-M   'P 1'
#
loop_
_entity.id
_entity.type
_entity.pdbx_description
1 polymer ?
#
loop_
_entity_poly.entity_id
_entity_poly.type
_entity_poly.pdbx_seq_one_letter_code
_entity_poly.pdbx_strand_id
1 'polypeptide(L)'
;MYSQTSDTQITFYYLDGHTESFSISNPEETAETQQELRQELRRLFDHTWWVFHLGDQTICVNTANVIKVEIKPAIPYLQGDNVFSNAQRVTALTQSSRRSAS
;
A
#
# COMPACT_ATOMS: atom_id res chain seq x y z
N MET A 1 -6.43 2.35 -29.04
CA MET A 1 -6.95 2.10 -27.68
C MET A 1 -5.73 2.07 -26.76
N TYR A 2 -5.51 3.10 -25.96
CA TYR A 2 -4.48 3.04 -24.93
C TYR A 2 -5.04 2.17 -23.80
N SER A 3 -4.44 0.99 -23.59
CA SER A 3 -4.68 0.22 -22.37
C SER A 3 -4.22 1.09 -21.20
N GLN A 4 -5.16 1.58 -20.39
CA GLN A 4 -4.83 2.15 -19.10
C GLN A 4 -4.34 1.00 -18.23
N THR A 5 -3.03 0.80 -18.21
CA THR A 5 -2.37 0.00 -17.17
C THR A 5 -2.58 0.72 -15.85
N SER A 6 -3.47 0.20 -15.03
CA SER A 6 -3.63 0.66 -13.66
C SER A 6 -2.56 -0.02 -12.82
N ASP A 7 -1.50 0.70 -12.52
CA ASP A 7 -0.46 0.19 -11.65
C ASP A 7 -0.90 0.28 -10.18
N THR A 8 -0.73 -0.82 -9.44
CA THR A 8 -0.86 -0.83 -7.98
C THR A 8 0.48 -0.45 -7.37
N GLN A 9 0.53 0.67 -6.68
CA GLN A 9 1.69 1.08 -5.90
C GLN A 9 1.60 0.55 -4.48
N ILE A 10 2.66 -0.09 -4.00
CA ILE A 10 2.84 -0.51 -2.60
C ILE A 10 4.03 0.25 -2.02
N THR A 11 3.84 0.88 -0.87
CA THR A 11 4.88 1.61 -0.13
C THR A 11 5.10 0.98 1.23
N PHE A 12 6.34 0.59 1.51
CA PHE A 12 6.80 0.10 2.80
C PHE A 12 7.43 1.22 3.61
N TYR A 13 7.11 1.25 4.91
CA TYR A 13 7.75 2.12 5.89
C TYR A 13 8.45 1.23 6.91
N TYR A 14 9.77 1.34 7.03
CA TYR A 14 10.61 0.50 7.89
C TYR A 14 10.84 1.13 9.28
N LEU A 15 11.24 0.29 10.25
CA LEU A 15 11.52 0.69 11.64
C LEU A 15 12.61 1.77 11.78
N ASP A 16 13.57 1.78 10.87
CA ASP A 16 14.68 2.73 10.82
C ASP A 16 14.30 4.08 10.16
N GLY A 17 13.06 4.22 9.71
CA GLY A 17 12.56 5.40 9.04
C GLY A 17 12.77 5.42 7.53
N HIS A 18 13.39 4.39 6.94
CA HIS A 18 13.48 4.25 5.49
C HIS A 18 12.12 3.88 4.88
N THR A 19 11.95 4.24 3.60
CA THR A 19 10.75 3.93 2.84
C THR A 19 11.10 3.45 1.45
N GLU A 20 10.41 2.41 0.99
CA GLU A 20 10.55 1.88 -0.37
C GLU A 20 9.19 1.79 -1.03
N SER A 21 9.14 1.96 -2.36
CA SER A 21 7.89 1.87 -3.12
C SER A 21 8.06 1.04 -4.37
N PHE A 22 7.07 0.18 -4.64
CA PHE A 22 7.01 -0.72 -5.78
C PHE A 22 5.74 -0.46 -6.57
N SER A 23 5.86 -0.48 -7.90
CA SER A 23 4.72 -0.39 -8.81
C SER A 23 4.50 -1.76 -9.44
N ILE A 24 3.31 -2.32 -9.25
CA ILE A 24 2.90 -3.61 -9.80
C ILE A 24 1.95 -3.32 -10.95
N SER A 25 2.40 -3.60 -12.17
CA SER A 25 1.55 -3.48 -13.35
C SER A 25 0.55 -4.62 -13.37
N ASN A 26 -0.72 -4.29 -13.15
CA ASN A 26 -1.81 -5.24 -13.31
C ASN A 26 -2.31 -5.12 -14.75
N PRO A 27 -2.14 -6.16 -15.59
CA PRO A 27 -2.45 -6.06 -17.01
C PRO A 27 -3.94 -5.83 -17.29
N GLU A 28 -4.85 -6.17 -16.36
CA GLU A 28 -6.28 -5.91 -16.50
C GLU A 28 -6.97 -5.64 -15.15
N GLU A 29 -7.68 -4.51 -15.01
CA GLU A 29 -8.60 -4.26 -13.88
C GLU A 29 -9.92 -5.03 -14.05
N THR A 30 -9.87 -6.36 -14.15
CA THR A 30 -11.10 -7.16 -14.03
C THR A 30 -11.43 -7.34 -12.54
N ALA A 31 -12.72 -7.57 -12.25
CA ALA A 31 -13.16 -7.89 -10.89
C ALA A 31 -12.44 -9.14 -10.33
N GLU A 32 -12.00 -10.05 -11.22
CA GLU A 32 -11.26 -11.26 -10.92
C GLU A 32 -9.81 -10.94 -10.52
N THR A 33 -9.08 -10.13 -11.29
CA THR A 33 -7.72 -9.68 -10.95
C THR A 33 -7.69 -8.94 -9.60
N GLN A 34 -8.71 -8.12 -9.32
CA GLN A 34 -8.81 -7.46 -8.02
C GLN A 34 -9.11 -8.44 -6.88
N GLN A 35 -9.86 -9.51 -7.14
CA GLN A 35 -10.12 -10.55 -6.16
C GLN A 35 -8.87 -11.38 -5.86
N GLU A 36 -8.11 -11.73 -6.89
CA GLU A 36 -6.83 -12.43 -6.77
C GLU A 36 -5.83 -11.59 -5.97
N LEU A 37 -5.70 -10.30 -6.30
CA LEU A 37 -4.88 -9.36 -5.52
C LEU A 37 -5.33 -9.29 -4.05
N ARG A 38 -6.65 -9.25 -3.79
CA ARG A 38 -7.18 -9.27 -2.41
C ARG A 38 -6.79 -10.56 -1.66
N GLN A 39 -6.90 -11.71 -2.30
CA GLN A 39 -6.55 -12.99 -1.69
C GLN A 39 -5.04 -13.07 -1.44
N GLU A 40 -4.24 -12.62 -2.41
CA GLU A 40 -2.79 -12.64 -2.30
C GLU A 40 -2.30 -11.69 -1.22
N LEU A 41 -2.86 -10.47 -1.12
CA LEU A 41 -2.53 -9.55 -0.03
C LEU A 41 -2.87 -10.11 1.35
N ARG A 42 -4.00 -10.81 1.50
CA ARG A 42 -4.32 -11.49 2.77
C ARG A 42 -3.28 -12.54 3.12
N ARG A 43 -2.90 -13.39 2.16
CA ARG A 43 -1.83 -14.37 2.37
C ARG A 43 -0.52 -13.68 2.71
N LEU A 44 -0.18 -12.60 2.01
CA LEU A 44 1.04 -11.84 2.24
C LEU A 44 1.07 -11.29 3.68
N PHE A 45 -0.02 -10.74 4.21
CA PHE A 45 -0.06 -10.27 5.60
C PHE A 45 0.19 -11.38 6.64
N ASP A 46 -0.09 -12.64 6.30
CA ASP A 46 0.20 -13.79 7.17
C ASP A 46 1.67 -14.28 7.08
N HIS A 47 2.46 -13.76 6.12
CA HIS A 47 3.85 -14.17 5.90
C HIS A 47 4.85 -13.05 6.23
N THR A 48 5.99 -13.44 6.79
CA THR A 48 7.08 -12.53 7.20
C THR A 48 7.95 -12.05 6.04
N TRP A 49 7.87 -12.71 4.88
CA TRP A 49 8.68 -12.37 3.70
C TRP A 49 7.80 -12.18 2.48
N TRP A 50 7.92 -11.04 1.83
CA TRP A 50 7.19 -10.69 0.61
C TRP A 50 8.16 -10.65 -0.56
N VAL A 51 7.79 -11.26 -1.68
CA VAL A 51 8.66 -11.37 -2.85
C VAL A 51 8.11 -10.52 -3.99
N PHE A 52 8.96 -9.67 -4.55
CA PHE A 52 8.66 -8.78 -5.65
C PHE A 52 9.56 -9.12 -6.83
N HIS A 53 8.95 -9.46 -7.96
CA HIS A 53 9.67 -9.64 -9.22
C HIS A 53 9.62 -8.34 -10.01
N LEU A 54 10.77 -7.68 -10.12
CA LEU A 54 10.97 -6.53 -11.01
C LEU A 54 11.51 -7.02 -12.35
N GLY A 55 11.61 -6.12 -13.33
CA GLY A 55 12.04 -6.48 -14.69
C GLY A 55 13.46 -7.06 -14.76
N ASP A 56 14.34 -6.64 -13.86
CA ASP A 56 15.77 -6.98 -13.84
C ASP A 56 16.23 -7.71 -12.57
N GLN A 57 15.41 -7.71 -11.51
CA GLN A 57 15.79 -8.29 -10.23
C GLN A 57 14.59 -8.82 -9.44
N THR A 58 14.87 -9.66 -8.44
CA THR A 58 13.90 -10.09 -7.44
C THR A 58 14.28 -9.48 -6.10
N ILE A 59 13.33 -8.83 -5.43
CA ILE A 59 13.50 -8.27 -4.10
C ILE A 59 12.64 -9.05 -3.11
N CYS A 60 13.24 -9.41 -1.97
CA CYS A 60 12.54 -10.04 -0.86
C CYS A 60 12.51 -9.05 0.32
N VAL A 61 11.32 -8.63 0.72
CA VAL A 61 11.10 -7.70 1.84
C VAL A 61 10.73 -8.47 3.09
N ASN A 62 11.48 -8.28 4.18
CA ASN A 62 11.12 -8.81 5.50
C ASN A 62 10.12 -7.86 6.19
N THR A 63 8.86 -8.28 6.33
CA THR A 63 7.81 -7.47 6.93
C THR A 63 7.90 -7.37 8.45
N ALA A 64 8.72 -8.19 9.12
CA ALA A 64 8.98 -8.01 10.56
C ALA A 64 9.64 -6.67 10.88
N ASN A 65 10.31 -6.05 9.90
CA ASN A 65 10.96 -4.74 10.05
C ASN A 65 10.11 -3.59 9.48
N VAL A 66 8.88 -3.86 9.01
CA VAL A 66 7.96 -2.88 8.42
C VAL A 66 6.95 -2.46 9.48
N ILE A 67 6.81 -1.14 9.68
CA ILE A 67 5.84 -0.55 10.62
C ILE A 67 4.49 -0.24 9.99
N LYS A 68 4.47 -0.03 8.67
CA LYS A 68 3.27 0.36 7.92
C LYS A 68 3.45 -0.01 6.44
N VAL A 69 2.35 -0.47 5.83
CA VAL A 69 2.23 -0.62 4.39
C VAL A 69 1.13 0.33 3.89
N GLU A 70 1.41 1.09 2.84
CA GLU A 70 0.40 1.87 2.11
C GLU A 70 0.23 1.28 0.71
N ILE A 71 -1.03 1.15 0.25
CA ILE A 71 -1.34 0.63 -1.09
C ILE A 71 -2.22 1.63 -1.83
N LYS A 72 -1.91 1.89 -3.10
CA LYS A 72 -2.67 2.76 -4.01
C LYS A 72 -2.88 2.05 -5.35
N PRO A 73 -4.07 2.12 -5.98
CA PRO A 73 -5.29 2.72 -5.44
C PRO A 73 -5.82 1.95 -4.23
N ALA A 74 -6.81 2.54 -3.54
CA ALA A 74 -7.42 1.89 -2.38
C ALA A 74 -8.06 0.57 -2.79
N ILE A 75 -7.85 -0.50 -2.02
CA ILE A 75 -8.44 -1.81 -2.29
C ILE A 75 -9.86 -1.83 -1.71
N PRO A 76 -10.90 -1.83 -2.55
CA PRO A 76 -12.27 -1.84 -2.06
C PRO A 76 -12.59 -3.22 -1.47
N TYR A 77 -13.43 -3.25 -0.43
CA TYR A 77 -13.98 -4.47 0.16
C TYR A 77 -12.94 -5.47 0.67
N LEU A 78 -11.79 -5.01 1.20
CA LEU A 78 -10.97 -5.87 2.07
C LEU A 78 -11.83 -6.25 3.30
N GLN A 79 -11.93 -7.54 3.61
CA GLN A 79 -12.72 -8.06 4.74
C GLN A 79 -11.80 -8.90 5.62
N GLY A 80 -12.15 -9.06 6.89
CA GLY A 80 -11.39 -9.85 7.85
C GLY A 80 -11.39 -9.18 9.23
N ASP A 81 -10.89 -9.91 10.22
CA ASP A 81 -10.71 -9.36 11.55
C ASP A 81 -9.72 -8.19 11.51
N ASN A 82 -9.98 -7.15 12.31
CA ASN A 82 -9.17 -5.91 12.38
C ASN A 82 -9.21 -5.03 11.12
N VAL A 83 -10.15 -5.24 10.19
CA VAL A 83 -10.37 -4.36 9.04
C VAL A 83 -11.48 -3.34 9.33
N PHE A 84 -11.15 -2.06 9.27
CA PHE A 84 -12.13 -0.97 9.42
C PHE A 84 -12.54 -0.43 8.05
N SER A 85 -13.74 -0.77 7.61
CA SER A 85 -14.31 -0.22 6.37
C SER A 85 -14.64 1.27 6.51
N ASN A 86 -14.45 2.03 5.44
CA ASN A 86 -14.81 3.46 5.35
C ASN A 86 -14.12 4.38 6.37
N ALA A 87 -12.90 4.04 6.81
CA ALA A 87 -12.11 4.91 7.68
C ALA A 87 -11.65 6.18 6.95
N GLN A 88 -11.66 7.32 7.64
CA GLN A 88 -11.15 8.59 7.14
C GLN A 88 -9.90 9.00 7.93
N ARG A 89 -8.80 9.32 7.23
CA ARG A 89 -7.62 9.91 7.86
C ARG A 89 -7.96 11.36 8.24
N VAL A 90 -7.91 11.67 9.54
CA VAL A 90 -8.08 13.02 10.06
C VAL A 90 -6.72 13.51 10.56
N THR A 91 -6.25 14.64 10.05
CA THR A 91 -5.07 15.33 10.58
C THR A 91 -5.52 16.45 11.52
N ALA A 92 -4.86 16.58 12.67
CA ALA A 92 -5.13 17.71 13.55
C ALA A 92 -4.79 19.01 12.82
N LEU A 93 -5.71 19.98 12.83
CA LEU A 93 -5.41 21.34 12.39
C LEU A 93 -4.35 21.93 13.32
N THR A 94 -3.10 21.97 12.88
CA THR A 94 -2.08 22.75 13.56
C THR A 94 -2.39 24.23 13.30
N GLN A 95 -2.97 24.90 14.30
CA GLN A 95 -3.08 26.35 14.31
C GLN A 95 -1.67 26.94 14.38
N SER A 96 -1.08 27.21 13.22
CA SER A 96 0.07 28.11 13.10
C SER A 96 -0.39 29.52 13.46
N SER A 97 -0.50 29.82 14.75
CA SER A 97 -0.68 31.18 15.25
C SER A 97 0.58 31.98 14.95
N ARG A 98 0.68 32.51 13.72
CA ARG A 98 1.56 33.64 13.42
C ARG A 98 1.02 34.83 14.21
N ARG A 99 1.55 35.02 15.41
CA ARG A 99 1.56 36.32 16.09
C ARG A 99 2.41 37.24 15.21
N SER A 100 1.77 38.02 14.36
CA SER A 100 2.37 39.22 13.78
C SER A 100 2.77 40.11 14.95
N ALA A 101 4.08 40.24 15.17
CA ALA A 101 4.61 41.26 16.07
C ALA A 101 4.36 42.61 15.41
N SER A 102 3.75 43.50 16.20
CA SER A 102 3.39 44.89 15.90
C SER A 102 4.60 45.75 15.54
#